data_AF-A0A8T3VDD3-F1
#
_entry.id   AF-A0A8T3VDD3-F1
#
_cell.length_a   1.000
_cell.length_b   1.000
_cell.length_c   1.000
_cell.angle_alpha   90.00
_cell.angle_beta   90.00
_cell.angle_gamma   90.00
#
_symmetry.space_group_name_H-M   'P 1'
#
loop_
_entity.id
_entity.type
_entity.pdbx_description
1 polymer ?
#
loop_
_entity_poly.entity_id
_entity_poly.type
_entity_poly.pdbx_seq_one_letter_code
_entity_poly.pdbx_strand_id
1 'polypeptide(L)' 'MVNKTLCIVLLIISTIAILACLVVNLEAWIVYSVAIIGIPLWVLSFGLLTMAKPRAEDKEERVKEPFTGY' A
#
# COMPACT_ATOMS: atom_id res chain seq x y z
N MET A 1 7.84 12.64 0.13
CA MET A 1 7.91 12.07 -1.24
C MET A 1 7.79 10.55 -1.09
N VAL A 2 6.78 9.90 -1.69
CA VAL A 2 6.60 8.44 -1.56
C VAL A 2 7.76 7.74 -2.28
N ASN A 3 8.50 6.89 -1.57
CA ASN A 3 9.58 6.08 -2.15
C ASN A 3 8.98 4.92 -2.95
N LYS A 4 8.75 5.15 -4.23
CA LYS A 4 8.11 4.17 -5.12
C LYS A 4 8.85 2.85 -5.20
N THR A 5 10.18 2.88 -5.19
CA THR A 5 11.01 1.67 -5.23
C THR A 5 10.75 0.79 -4.01
N LEU A 6 10.69 1.39 -2.82
CA LEU A 6 10.36 0.67 -1.59
C LEU A 6 8.96 0.06 -1.66
N CYS A 7 7.95 0.81 -2.13
CA CYS A 7 6.59 0.30 -2.27
C CYS A 7 6.52 -0.90 -3.25
N ILE A 8 7.25 -0.85 -4.37
CA ILE A 8 7.29 -1.96 -5.34
C ILE A 8 7.92 -3.21 -4.69
N VAL A 9 9.04 -3.04 -3.99
CA VAL A 9 9.72 -4.15 -3.30
C VAL A 9 8.81 -4.78 -2.26
N LEU A 10 8.16 -3.96 -1.42
CA LEU A 10 7.22 -4.43 -0.41
C LEU A 10 6.00 -5.13 -1.02
N LEU A 11 5.48 -4.62 -2.14
CA LEU A 11 4.37 -5.23 -2.86
C LEU A 11 4.75 -6.62 -3.41
N ILE A 12 5.94 -6.76 -4.01
CA ILE A 12 6.41 -8.05 -4.55
C ILE A 12 6.60 -9.07 -3.42
N ILE A 13 7.30 -8.69 -2.35
CA ILE A 13 7.59 -9.60 -1.22
C ILE A 13 6.29 -10.05 -0.54
N SER A 14 5.36 -9.12 -0.28
CA SER A 14 4.06 -9.46 0.30
C SER A 14 3.22 -10.33 -0.62
N THR A 15 3.25 -10.11 -1.94
CA THR A 15 2.58 -10.97 -2.92
C THR A 15 3.12 -12.39 -2.88
N ILE A 16 4.45 -12.57 -2.90
CA ILE A 16 5.08 -13.89 -2.85
C ILE A 16 4.74 -14.60 -1.54
N ALA A 17 4.79 -13.90 -0.40
CA ALA A 17 4.46 -14.48 0.90
C ALA A 17 3.00 -14.97 0.96
N ILE A 18 2.06 -14.17 0.47
CA ILE A 18 0.64 -14.53 0.42
C ILE A 18 0.43 -15.74 -0.51
N LEU A 19 1.05 -15.75 -1.69
CA LEU A 19 0.95 -16.88 -2.62
C LEU A 19 1.57 -18.16 -2.05
N ALA A 20 2.69 -18.06 -1.33
CA ALA A 20 3.31 -19.20 -0.68
C ALA A 20 2.36 -19.83 0.36
N CYS A 21 1.67 -19.02 1.18
CA CYS A 21 0.66 -19.51 2.12
C CYS A 21 -0.60 -20.09 1.46
N LEU A 22 -0.89 -19.73 0.21
CA LEU A 22 -2.04 -20.28 -0.54
C LEU A 22 -1.72 -21.61 -1.22
N VAL A 23 -0.50 -21.77 -1.73
CA VAL A 23 -0.10 -22.94 -2.54
C VAL A 23 0.56 -24.02 -1.70
N VAL A 24 1.24 -23.65 -0.61
CA VAL A 24 1.95 -24.58 0.27
C VAL A 24 1.19 -24.75 1.57
N ASN A 25 1.13 -25.99 2.07
CA ASN A 25 0.54 -26.30 3.37
C ASN A 25 1.52 -25.93 4.50
N LEU A 26 1.50 -24.65 4.89
CA LEU A 26 2.32 -24.10 5.97
C LEU A 26 1.58 -24.17 7.31
N GLU A 27 2.34 -24.19 8.41
CA GLU A 27 1.75 -24.18 9.75
C GLU A 27 0.89 -22.94 10.00
N ALA A 28 -0.20 -23.11 10.76
CA ALA A 28 -1.21 -22.07 10.96
C ALA A 28 -0.64 -20.75 11.50
N TRP A 29 0.34 -20.81 12.40
CA TRP A 29 0.96 -19.60 12.96
C TRP A 29 1.72 -18.79 11.90
N ILE A 30 2.29 -19.44 10.89
CA ILE A 30 2.95 -18.77 9.75
C ILE A 30 1.90 -18.08 8.91
N VAL A 31 0.81 -18.78 8.57
CA VAL A 31 -0.30 -18.23 7.79
C VAL A 31 -0.90 -17.02 8.49
N TYR A 32 -1.12 -17.09 9.80
CA TYR A 32 -1.62 -15.94 10.57
C TYR A 32 -0.63 -14.77 10.59
N SER A 33 0.66 -15.05 10.74
CA SER A 33 1.69 -13.99 10.71
C SER A 33 1.72 -13.28 9.35
N VAL A 34 1.66 -14.04 8.26
CA VAL A 34 1.59 -13.50 6.89
C VAL A 34 0.27 -12.76 6.65
N ALA A 35 -0.85 -13.23 7.20
CA ALA A 35 -2.13 -12.52 7.08
C ALA A 35 -2.10 -11.17 7.82
N ILE A 36 -1.54 -11.13 9.04
CA ILE A 36 -1.48 -9.91 9.87
C ILE A 36 -0.52 -8.86 9.28
N ILE A 37 0.58 -9.28 8.66
CA ILE A 37 1.62 -8.34 8.18
C ILE A 37 1.61 -8.20 6.65
N GLY A 38 1.58 -9.33 5.95
CA GLY A 38 1.68 -9.39 4.49
C GLY A 38 0.50 -8.73 3.80
N ILE A 39 -0.74 -9.00 4.23
CA ILE A 39 -1.92 -8.40 3.61
C ILE A 39 -1.95 -6.88 3.80
N PRO A 40 -1.77 -6.31 5.00
CA PRO A 40 -1.70 -4.85 5.15
C PRO A 40 -0.56 -4.21 4.35
N LEU A 41 0.63 -4.82 4.33
CA LEU A 41 1.74 -4.30 3.52
C LEU A 41 1.42 -4.32 2.03
N TRP A 42 0.72 -5.36 1.56
CA TRP A 42 0.29 -5.46 0.18
C TRP A 42 -0.70 -4.34 -0.18
N VAL A 43 -1.75 -4.17 0.61
CA VAL A 43 -2.79 -3.14 0.39
C VAL A 43 -2.20 -1.73 0.45
N LEU A 44 -1.37 -1.44 1.45
CA LEU A 44 -0.75 -0.12 1.59
C LEU A 44 0.23 0.17 0.47
N SER A 45 1.09 -0.78 0.10
CA SER A 45 2.07 -0.61 -0.98
C SER A 45 1.36 -0.37 -2.31
N PHE A 46 0.31 -1.14 -2.60
CA PHE A 46 -0.49 -0.96 -3.80
C PHE A 46 -1.19 0.40 -3.80
N GLY A 47 -1.89 0.74 -2.72
CA GLY A 47 -2.60 2.01 -2.60
C GLY A 47 -1.70 3.23 -2.73
N LEU A 48 -0.49 3.20 -2.15
CA LEU A 48 0.49 4.28 -2.27
C LEU A 48 1.09 4.39 -3.69
N LEU A 49 1.21 3.27 -4.41
CA LEU A 49 1.66 3.28 -5.81
C LEU A 49 0.60 3.83 -6.76
N THR A 50 -0.67 3.52 -6.50
CA THR A 50 -1.81 3.94 -7.33
C THR A 50 -2.43 5.25 -6.87
N MET A 51 -1.96 5.85 -5.78
CA MET A 51 -2.53 7.08 -5.23
C MET A 51 -2.51 8.18 -6.30
N ALA A 52 -3.70 8.73 -6.58
CA ALA A 52 -3.85 9.83 -7.52
C ALA A 52 -3.02 11.01 -7.05
N LYS A 53 -2.23 11.58 -7.96
CA LYS A 53 -1.52 12.82 -7.67
C LYS A 53 -2.49 14.00 -7.84
N PRO A 54 -2.41 15.03 -6.98
CA PRO A 54 -3.17 16.26 -7.19
C PRO A 54 -2.78 16.86 -8.54
N ARG A 55 -3.77 17.34 -9.30
CA ARG A 55 -3.54 18.04 -10.55
C ARG A 55 -2.78 19.34 -10.26
N ALA A 56 -1.99 19.80 -11.23
CA ALA A 56 -1.20 21.01 -11.06
C ALA A 56 -2.10 22.24 -10.84
N GLU A 57 -3.28 22.25 -11.47
CA GLU A 57 -4.30 23.30 -11.39
C GLU A 57 -4.92 23.41 -9.98
N ASP A 58 -5.20 22.27 -9.33
CA ASP A 58 -5.79 22.24 -7.98
C ASP A 58 -4.79 22.66 -6.87
N LYS A 59 -3.49 22.77 -7.17
CA LYS A 59 -2.48 23.05 -6.13
C LYS A 59 -2.64 24.45 -5.54
N GLU A 60 -3.00 25.43 -6.35
CA GLU A 60 -3.20 26.80 -5.85
C GLU A 60 -4.48 26.93 -5.04
N GLU A 61 -5.55 26.26 -5.46
CA GLU A 61 -6.85 26.25 -4.79
C GLU A 61 -6.74 25.61 -3.40
N ARG A 62 -6.05 24.47 -3.26
CA ARG A 62 -5.83 23.79 -1.96
C ARG A 62 -4.89 24.52 -1.00
N VAL A 63 -4.17 25.55 -1.47
CA VAL A 63 -3.34 26.42 -0.62
C VAL A 63 -4.12 27.65 -0.19
N LYS A 64 -5.02 28.15 -1.05
CA LYS A 64 -5.83 29.35 -0.79
C LYS A 64 -7.09 29.06 0.00
N GLU A 65 -7.69 27.88 -0.14
CA GLU A 65 -8.85 27.46 0.63
C GLU A 65 -8.44 26.43 1.69
N PRO A 66 -8.48 26.77 2.99
CA PRO A 66 -8.36 25.76 4.02
C PRO A 66 -9.51 24.76 3.86
N PHE A 67 -9.27 23.47 4.12
CA PHE A 67 -10.24 22.37 3.99
C PHE A 67 -11.49 22.47 4.89
N THR A 68 -11.77 23.64 5.46
CA THR A 68 -13.03 23.99 6.10
C THR A 68 -13.89 24.66 5.03
N GLY A 69 -14.83 23.92 4.44
CA GLY A 69 -15.83 24.49 3.54
C GLY A 69 -16.83 25.39 4.28
N TYR A 70 -16.35 26.51 4.83
CA TYR A 70 -17.12 27.58 5.47
C TYR A 70 -16.50 28.94 5.16
#